data_AF-S3JIH5-F1
#
_entry.id   AF-S3JIH5-F1
#
_cell.length_a   1.000
_cell.length_b   1.000
_cell.length_c   1.000
_cell.angle_alpha   90.00
_cell.angle_beta   90.00
_cell.angle_gamma   90.00
#
_symmetry.space_group_name_H-M   'P 1'
#
loop_
_entity.id
_entity.type
_entity.pdbx_description
1 polymer ?
#
loop_
_entity_poly.entity_id
_entity_poly.type
_entity_poly.pdbx_seq_one_letter_code
_entity_poly.pdbx_strand_id
1 'polypeptide(L)'
;MVSYLDIDDDLLFPDSDGQPMADNTEQYEWIVKIKENLEIIFADDPKVFIAGDLLWYPLRSTLVSPVAPDVMVAFGRPKGRRGSYRQWQEENIAPQVVFEILSPKNTKAEMSRKLEFYDTYSVEEYYLYNPMRCRLQGWQRQGENLREIIPINDWISPRLGMRFIWDKSSLELYRPDGEKFLTTVELESQMRQEKKRADKEKKRADKEKKRADKEKKRADRLAERLEALGLTLEEE
;
A
#
# COMPACT_ATOMS: atom_id res chain seq x y z
N MET A 1 1.22 19.35 51.05
CA MET A 1 0.60 18.38 50.14
C MET A 1 1.47 18.36 48.90
N VAL A 2 2.34 17.35 48.78
CA VAL A 2 3.35 17.31 47.71
C VAL A 2 2.61 16.98 46.42
N SER A 3 2.63 17.94 45.48
CA SER A 3 2.15 17.76 44.11
C SER A 3 2.84 16.54 43.52
N TYR A 4 2.09 15.48 43.23
CA TYR A 4 2.59 14.40 42.39
C TYR A 4 3.06 15.06 41.09
N LEU A 5 4.32 14.85 40.74
CA LEU A 5 4.95 15.39 39.54
C LEU A 5 4.06 15.11 38.33
N ASP A 6 3.75 16.15 37.55
CA ASP A 6 3.36 16.01 36.15
C ASP A 6 4.58 15.40 35.42
N ILE A 7 4.72 14.07 35.49
CA ILE A 7 5.72 13.36 34.70
C ILE A 7 5.30 13.54 33.24
N ASP A 8 6.22 14.07 32.44
CA ASP A 8 6.03 14.25 31.02
C ASP A 8 5.67 12.90 30.37
N ASP A 9 4.48 12.82 29.76
CA ASP A 9 3.98 11.61 29.09
C ASP A 9 4.96 11.16 27.99
N ASP A 10 5.71 12.08 27.37
CA ASP A 10 6.69 11.76 26.33
C ASP A 10 7.96 11.13 26.90
N LEU A 11 8.27 11.34 28.18
CA LEU A 11 9.34 10.60 28.87
C LEU A 11 8.92 9.15 29.19
N LEU A 12 7.62 8.93 29.45
CA LEU A 12 7.09 7.59 29.75
C LEU A 12 6.79 6.78 28.49
N PHE A 13 6.41 7.45 27.40
CA PHE A 13 6.00 6.84 26.13
C PHE A 13 6.75 7.48 24.95
N PRO A 14 8.07 7.28 24.84
CA PRO A 14 8.88 7.93 23.81
C PRO A 14 8.45 7.51 22.39
N ASP A 15 8.68 8.39 21.42
CA ASP A 15 8.35 8.11 20.02
C ASP A 15 9.41 7.26 19.28
N SER A 16 10.51 6.89 19.96
CA SER A 16 11.59 6.09 19.40
C SER A 16 12.24 5.17 20.44
N ASP A 17 12.69 4.00 20.00
CA ASP A 17 13.47 3.03 20.76
C ASP A 17 14.99 3.11 20.49
N GLY A 18 15.41 4.08 19.66
CA GLY A 18 16.79 4.27 19.23
C GLY A 18 17.31 3.23 18.23
N GLN A 19 16.47 2.33 17.73
CA GLN A 19 16.84 1.37 16.68
C GLN A 19 16.66 1.98 15.28
N PRO A 20 17.38 1.48 14.27
CA PRO A 20 17.10 1.84 12.89
C PRO A 20 15.80 1.19 12.41
N MET A 21 15.11 1.85 11.48
CA MET A 21 13.88 1.33 10.87
C MET A 21 14.05 0.02 10.09
N ALA A 22 15.25 -0.23 9.56
CA ALA A 22 15.53 -1.48 8.84
C ALA A 22 17.00 -1.86 9.01
N ASP A 23 17.27 -3.16 9.00
CA ASP A 23 18.62 -3.71 9.12
C ASP A 23 19.39 -3.75 7.80
N ASN A 24 18.69 -3.78 6.66
CA ASN A 24 19.29 -3.85 5.33
C ASN A 24 18.35 -3.29 4.25
N THR A 25 18.89 -3.14 3.03
CA THR A 25 18.17 -2.55 1.89
C THR A 25 17.00 -3.40 1.39
N GLU A 26 17.11 -4.73 1.47
CA GLU A 26 16.06 -5.65 1.03
C GLU A 26 14.84 -5.58 1.96
N GLN A 27 15.05 -5.59 3.28
CA GLN A 27 14.00 -5.39 4.26
C GLN A 27 13.32 -4.03 4.07
N TYR A 28 14.10 -2.95 3.96
CA TYR A 28 13.59 -1.60 3.74
C TYR A 28 12.75 -1.50 2.46
N GLU A 29 13.22 -2.08 1.35
CA GLU A 29 12.48 -2.08 0.09
C GLU A 29 11.11 -2.76 0.22
N TRP A 30 11.02 -3.88 0.94
CA TRP A 30 9.75 -4.57 1.21
C TRP A 30 8.82 -3.75 2.09
N ILE A 31 9.33 -3.13 3.16
CA ILE A 31 8.56 -2.24 4.04
C ILE A 31 7.94 -1.11 3.21
N VAL A 32 8.76 -0.40 2.44
CA VAL A 32 8.32 0.71 1.58
C VAL A 32 7.31 0.23 0.54
N LYS A 33 7.61 -0.89 -0.14
CA LYS A 33 6.72 -1.45 -1.16
C LYS A 33 5.33 -1.76 -0.57
N ILE A 34 5.25 -2.43 0.57
CA ILE A 34 3.97 -2.79 1.20
C ILE A 34 3.25 -1.52 1.67
N LYS A 35 3.93 -0.66 2.43
CA LYS A 35 3.35 0.56 3.00
C LYS A 35 2.82 1.48 1.91
N GLU A 36 3.59 1.77 0.88
CA GLU A 36 3.20 2.75 -0.15
C GLU A 36 2.11 2.20 -1.08
N ASN A 37 2.10 0.90 -1.40
CA ASN A 37 0.99 0.33 -2.16
C ASN A 37 -0.31 0.30 -1.35
N LEU A 38 -0.23 0.08 -0.03
CA LEU A 38 -1.39 0.22 0.86
C LEU A 38 -1.91 1.65 0.90
N GLU A 39 -1.04 2.65 0.92
CA GLU A 39 -1.44 4.06 0.83
C GLU A 39 -2.14 4.38 -0.49
N ILE A 40 -1.73 3.75 -1.59
CA ILE A 40 -2.40 3.86 -2.88
C ILE A 40 -3.78 3.18 -2.83
N ILE A 41 -3.88 1.96 -2.27
CA ILE A 41 -5.16 1.24 -2.15
C ILE A 41 -6.18 2.05 -1.35
N PHE A 42 -5.74 2.70 -0.27
CA PHE A 42 -6.59 3.46 0.64
C PHE A 42 -6.37 4.99 0.54
N ALA A 43 -6.02 5.48 -0.65
CA ALA A 43 -5.73 6.90 -0.86
C ALA A 43 -6.96 7.77 -0.58
N ASP A 44 -8.12 7.32 -1.08
CA ASP A 44 -9.40 8.03 -1.00
C ASP A 44 -10.20 7.72 0.27
N ASP A 45 -9.72 6.80 1.13
CA ASP A 45 -10.35 6.53 2.43
C ASP A 45 -9.63 7.31 3.54
N PRO A 46 -10.22 8.40 4.06
CA PRO A 46 -9.60 9.20 5.11
C PRO A 46 -9.57 8.49 6.47
N LYS A 47 -10.26 7.35 6.64
CA LYS A 47 -10.38 6.60 7.88
C LYS A 47 -9.49 5.35 7.92
N VAL A 48 -8.49 5.28 7.06
CA VAL A 48 -7.47 4.22 7.10
C VAL A 48 -6.11 4.86 7.32
N PHE A 49 -5.58 4.64 8.52
CA PHE A 49 -4.22 5.03 8.88
C PHE A 49 -3.26 3.87 8.60
N ILE A 50 -2.15 4.18 7.93
CA ILE A 50 -1.10 3.23 7.61
C ILE A 50 0.22 3.84 8.07
N ALA A 51 1.06 3.05 8.72
CA ALA A 51 2.40 3.46 9.12
C ALA A 51 3.38 2.30 8.92
N GLY A 52 4.65 2.65 8.75
CA GLY A 52 5.76 1.71 8.84
C GLY A 52 6.64 2.08 10.03
N ASP A 53 7.12 1.07 10.75
CA ASP A 53 8.03 1.20 11.89
C ASP A 53 7.62 2.27 12.91
N LEU A 54 6.35 2.25 13.29
CA LEU A 54 5.81 3.18 14.28
C LEU A 54 5.60 2.44 15.60
N LEU A 55 6.21 2.93 16.70
CA LEU A 55 6.01 2.33 18.01
C LEU A 55 4.54 2.33 18.40
N TRP A 56 3.98 1.15 18.64
CA TRP A 56 2.62 0.95 19.13
C TRP A 56 2.63 0.62 20.62
N TYR A 57 2.00 1.49 21.40
CA TYR A 57 1.69 1.28 22.81
C TYR A 57 0.23 0.81 22.94
N PRO A 58 -0.02 -0.46 23.29
CA PRO A 58 -1.38 -0.99 23.36
C PRO A 58 -2.11 -0.54 24.63
N LEU A 59 -1.36 -0.23 25.69
CA LEU A 59 -1.86 0.20 26.99
C LEU A 59 -1.06 1.40 27.48
N ARG A 60 -1.71 2.29 28.24
CA ARG A 60 -1.03 3.38 28.96
C ARG A 60 -0.34 2.82 30.21
N SER A 61 0.67 1.98 30.00
CA SER A 61 1.42 1.29 31.05
C SER A 61 2.86 1.04 30.59
N THR A 62 3.82 1.30 31.46
CA THR A 62 5.25 1.02 31.23
C THR A 62 5.62 -0.45 31.52
N LEU A 63 4.67 -1.26 32.02
CA LEU A 63 4.87 -2.69 32.24
C LEU A 63 4.83 -3.50 30.93
N VAL A 64 4.25 -2.92 29.88
CA VAL A 64 4.16 -3.52 28.55
C VAL A 64 5.02 -2.71 27.60
N SER A 65 6.07 -3.34 27.08
CA SER A 65 6.92 -2.70 26.06
C SER A 65 6.11 -2.45 24.78
N PRO A 66 6.33 -1.31 24.10
CA PRO A 66 5.77 -1.09 22.78
C PRO A 66 6.36 -2.07 21.76
N VAL A 67 5.65 -2.24 20.66
CA VAL A 67 6.14 -2.96 19.47
C VAL A 67 6.02 -2.04 18.28
N ALA A 68 7.04 -1.97 17.43
CA ALA A 68 6.93 -1.38 16.09
C ALA A 68 6.74 -2.52 15.06
N PRO A 69 5.54 -2.66 14.48
CA PRO A 69 5.36 -3.43 13.25
C PRO A 69 6.05 -2.74 12.09
N ASP A 70 6.66 -3.54 11.21
CA ASP A 70 7.27 -3.03 9.98
C ASP A 70 6.26 -2.30 9.10
N VAL A 71 5.02 -2.80 9.05
CA VAL A 71 3.85 -2.06 8.54
C VAL A 71 2.65 -2.35 9.43
N MET A 72 1.86 -1.33 9.75
CA MET A 72 0.58 -1.45 10.44
C MET A 72 -0.54 -0.74 9.66
N VAL A 73 -1.76 -1.26 9.76
CA VAL A 73 -2.98 -0.67 9.20
C VAL A 73 -4.04 -0.59 10.30
N ALA A 74 -4.52 0.63 10.56
CA ALA A 74 -5.57 0.93 11.52
C ALA A 74 -6.80 1.52 10.79
N PHE A 75 -7.82 0.68 10.62
CA PHE A 75 -9.13 1.07 10.11
C PHE A 75 -9.93 1.84 11.16
N GLY A 76 -10.73 2.80 10.70
CA GLY A 76 -11.47 3.71 11.56
C GLY A 76 -10.63 4.85 12.15
N ARG A 77 -9.33 4.95 11.79
CA ARG A 77 -8.43 5.99 12.28
C ARG A 77 -8.04 6.97 11.16
N PRO A 78 -8.01 8.28 11.45
CA PRO A 78 -7.67 9.25 10.43
C PRO A 78 -6.20 9.16 10.02
N LYS A 79 -5.92 9.46 8.75
CA LYS A 79 -4.58 9.79 8.28
C LYS A 79 -4.03 10.98 9.09
N GLY A 80 -2.71 11.05 9.26
CA GLY A 80 -2.08 12.14 10.01
C GLY A 80 -0.73 11.75 10.59
N ARG A 81 0.03 12.76 11.03
CA ARG A 81 1.34 12.56 11.65
C ARG A 81 1.18 12.06 13.09
N ARG A 82 2.01 11.09 13.45
CA ARG A 82 2.14 10.53 14.80
C ARG A 82 3.62 10.28 15.06
N GLY A 83 4.07 10.51 16.30
CA GLY A 83 5.38 10.06 16.75
C GLY A 83 5.35 8.59 17.18
N SER A 84 4.25 8.18 17.82
CA SER A 84 3.93 6.81 18.19
C SER A 84 2.42 6.56 18.08
N TYR A 85 2.02 5.30 17.94
CA TYR A 85 0.62 4.87 18.00
C TYR A 85 0.26 4.55 19.46
N ARG A 86 -0.19 5.56 20.21
CA ARG A 86 -0.65 5.41 21.59
C ARG A 86 -2.14 5.06 21.58
N GLN A 87 -2.48 3.79 21.78
CA GLN A 87 -3.84 3.28 21.52
C GLN A 87 -4.95 4.03 22.30
N TRP A 88 -4.66 4.53 23.51
CA TRP A 88 -5.62 5.34 24.30
C TRP A 88 -5.92 6.72 23.69
N GLN A 89 -5.08 7.22 22.79
CA GLN A 89 -5.31 8.43 22.00
C GLN A 89 -6.01 8.11 20.66
N GLU A 90 -6.18 6.83 20.33
CA GLU A 90 -6.73 6.33 19.07
C GLU A 90 -8.09 5.68 19.27
N GLU A 91 -8.91 6.21 20.17
CA GLU A 91 -10.23 5.66 20.54
C GLU A 91 -10.16 4.18 21.01
N ASN A 92 -9.00 3.78 21.54
CA ASN A 92 -8.68 2.40 21.92
C ASN A 92 -8.74 1.38 20.77
N ILE A 93 -8.66 1.84 19.52
CA ILE A 93 -8.61 0.97 18.34
C ILE A 93 -7.17 0.48 18.15
N ALA A 94 -6.96 -0.83 18.17
CA ALA A 94 -5.70 -1.45 17.80
C ALA A 94 -5.52 -1.46 16.26
N PRO A 95 -4.28 -1.46 15.73
CA PRO A 95 -4.04 -1.83 14.35
C PRO A 95 -4.62 -3.22 14.04
N GLN A 96 -5.43 -3.33 13.01
CA GLN A 96 -6.08 -4.61 12.65
C GLN A 96 -5.20 -5.47 11.76
N VAL A 97 -4.31 -4.88 10.96
CA VAL A 97 -3.40 -5.65 10.10
C VAL A 97 -1.97 -5.22 10.32
N VAL A 98 -1.07 -6.18 10.50
CA VAL A 98 0.35 -5.93 10.70
C VAL A 98 1.22 -6.84 9.83
N PHE A 99 2.34 -6.31 9.37
CA PHE A 99 3.37 -7.01 8.62
C PHE A 99 4.70 -6.97 9.38
N GLU A 100 5.45 -8.06 9.27
CA GLU A 100 6.84 -8.19 9.72
C GLU A 100 7.68 -8.77 8.58
N ILE A 101 8.80 -8.12 8.30
CA ILE A 101 9.75 -8.46 7.24
C ILE A 101 11.09 -8.80 7.89
N LEU A 102 11.47 -10.07 7.82
CA LEU A 102 12.66 -10.57 8.51
C LEU A 102 13.96 -10.09 7.85
N SER A 103 14.89 -9.68 8.70
CA SER A 103 16.31 -9.48 8.43
C SER A 103 17.15 -10.66 8.97
N PRO A 104 18.45 -10.75 8.64
CA PRO A 104 19.36 -11.74 9.23
C PRO A 104 19.45 -11.70 10.76
N LYS A 105 19.15 -10.57 11.40
CA LYS A 105 19.29 -10.40 12.86
C LYS A 105 18.07 -10.88 13.63
N ASN A 106 16.89 -10.93 13.01
CA ASN A 106 15.68 -11.32 13.74
C ASN A 106 15.76 -12.76 14.21
N THR A 107 15.27 -12.99 15.43
CA THR A 107 15.31 -14.31 16.05
C THR A 107 13.93 -14.97 16.09
N LYS A 108 13.90 -16.31 16.11
CA LYS A 108 12.64 -17.05 16.29
C LYS A 108 11.92 -16.66 17.58
N ALA A 109 12.67 -16.46 18.68
CA ALA A 109 12.11 -16.10 19.97
C ALA A 109 11.47 -14.70 19.96
N GLU A 110 12.08 -13.75 19.26
CA GLU A 110 11.51 -12.42 19.04
C GLU A 110 10.21 -12.47 18.24
N MET A 111 10.18 -13.21 17.13
CA MET A 111 8.96 -13.36 16.34
C MET A 111 7.85 -14.11 17.07
N SER A 112 8.19 -15.10 17.90
CA SER A 112 7.22 -15.75 18.80
C SER A 112 6.59 -14.75 19.78
N ARG A 113 7.39 -13.85 20.37
CA ARG A 113 6.88 -12.79 21.27
C ARG A 113 6.02 -11.78 20.52
N LYS A 114 6.40 -11.39 19.30
CA LYS A 114 5.58 -10.50 18.46
C LYS A 114 4.22 -11.15 18.12
N LEU A 115 4.20 -12.44 17.75
CA LEU A 115 2.96 -13.18 17.52
C LEU A 115 2.05 -13.17 18.76
N GLU A 116 2.59 -13.47 19.94
CA GLU A 116 1.84 -13.44 21.21
C GLU A 116 1.31 -12.03 21.52
N PHE A 117 2.11 -11.00 21.30
CA PHE A 117 1.70 -9.61 21.45
C PHE A 117 0.54 -9.25 20.51
N TYR A 118 0.66 -9.58 19.22
CA TYR A 118 -0.39 -9.32 18.23
C TYR A 118 -1.67 -10.10 18.53
N ASP A 119 -1.53 -11.32 19.03
CA ASP A 119 -2.67 -12.13 19.44
C ASP A 119 -3.41 -11.50 20.63
N THR A 120 -2.64 -11.11 21.66
CA THR A 120 -3.13 -10.47 22.89
C THR A 120 -3.85 -9.15 22.60
N TYR A 121 -3.29 -8.32 21.72
CA TYR A 121 -3.80 -6.97 21.44
C TYR A 121 -4.69 -6.88 20.21
N SER A 122 -5.41 -7.96 19.91
CA SER A 122 -6.54 -7.97 18.98
C SER A 122 -6.22 -7.65 17.51
N VAL A 123 -4.97 -7.83 17.08
CA VAL A 123 -4.63 -7.79 15.64
C VAL A 123 -5.45 -8.85 14.91
N GLU A 124 -6.07 -8.49 13.79
CA GLU A 124 -6.95 -9.39 13.04
C GLU A 124 -6.22 -10.19 11.97
N GLU A 125 -5.19 -9.60 11.37
CA GLU A 125 -4.35 -10.24 10.36
C GLU A 125 -2.88 -9.92 10.64
N TYR A 126 -2.06 -10.96 10.69
CA TYR A 126 -0.62 -10.82 10.86
C TYR A 126 0.10 -11.56 9.75
N TYR A 127 0.99 -10.89 9.02
CA TYR A 127 1.80 -11.48 7.96
C TYR A 127 3.29 -11.37 8.30
N LEU A 128 4.00 -12.49 8.19
CA LEU A 128 5.44 -12.58 8.44
C LEU A 128 6.14 -13.09 7.17
N TYR A 129 7.04 -12.27 6.62
CA TYR A 129 7.78 -12.61 5.42
C TYR A 129 9.29 -12.63 5.65
N ASN A 130 9.94 -13.70 5.21
CA ASN A 130 11.39 -13.79 5.13
C ASN A 130 11.83 -13.68 3.67
N PRO A 131 12.35 -12.52 3.22
CA PRO A 131 12.82 -12.36 1.85
C PRO A 131 14.00 -13.27 1.53
N MET A 132 14.99 -13.38 2.41
CA MET A 132 16.20 -14.19 2.17
C MET A 132 15.93 -15.67 1.91
N ARG A 133 14.89 -16.23 2.56
CA ARG A 133 14.50 -17.64 2.42
C ARG A 133 13.24 -17.83 1.60
N CYS A 134 12.70 -16.75 1.04
CA CYS A 134 11.40 -16.66 0.41
C CYS A 134 10.32 -17.48 1.14
N ARG A 135 10.14 -17.21 2.45
CA ARG A 135 9.16 -17.90 3.30
C ARG A 135 8.09 -16.91 3.75
N LEU A 136 6.84 -17.23 3.45
CA LEU A 136 5.68 -16.50 3.93
C LEU A 136 4.93 -17.31 4.99
N GLN A 137 4.51 -16.65 6.06
CA GLN A 137 3.55 -17.14 7.03
C GLN A 137 2.52 -16.05 7.30
N GLY A 138 1.35 -16.44 7.76
CA GLY A 138 0.30 -15.50 8.10
C GLY A 138 -0.70 -16.13 9.05
N TRP A 139 -1.36 -15.26 9.81
CA TRP A 139 -2.37 -15.61 10.78
C TRP A 139 -3.59 -14.74 10.59
N GLN A 140 -4.76 -15.34 10.77
CA GLN A 140 -6.04 -14.65 10.79
C GLN A 140 -6.70 -14.90 12.15
N ARG A 141 -7.28 -13.85 12.75
CA ARG A 141 -8.04 -13.97 13.98
C ARG A 141 -9.30 -14.79 13.75
N GLN A 142 -9.46 -15.84 14.56
CA GLN A 142 -10.64 -16.69 14.59
C GLN A 142 -11.13 -16.78 16.05
N GLY A 143 -12.18 -16.04 16.37
CA GLY A 143 -12.59 -15.81 17.75
C GLY A 143 -11.56 -14.98 18.49
N GLU A 144 -11.09 -15.47 19.64
CA GLU A 144 -10.16 -14.72 20.50
C GLU A 144 -8.68 -14.89 20.11
N ASN A 145 -8.35 -15.77 19.16
CA ASN A 145 -6.95 -16.13 18.87
C ASN A 145 -6.60 -15.99 17.38
N LEU A 146 -5.35 -15.60 17.10
CA LEU A 146 -4.70 -15.68 15.81
C LEU A 146 -4.41 -17.14 15.44
N ARG A 147 -4.91 -17.58 14.28
CA ARG A 147 -4.68 -18.93 13.75
C ARG A 147 -3.93 -18.88 12.44
N GLU A 148 -2.95 -19.77 12.29
CA GLU A 148 -2.12 -19.84 11.10
C GLU A 148 -2.96 -20.15 9.85
N ILE A 149 -2.69 -19.44 8.76
CA ILE A 149 -3.36 -19.60 7.48
C ILE A 149 -2.65 -20.70 6.71
N ILE A 150 -3.34 -21.82 6.48
CA ILE A 150 -2.81 -22.97 5.76
C ILE A 150 -3.86 -23.48 4.76
N PRO A 151 -3.60 -23.42 3.43
CA PRO A 151 -2.43 -22.83 2.77
C PRO A 151 -2.50 -21.29 2.70
N ILE A 152 -1.35 -20.62 2.73
CA ILE A 152 -1.25 -19.16 2.55
C ILE A 152 -1.07 -18.72 1.08
N ASN A 153 -0.70 -19.64 0.18
CA ASN A 153 -0.63 -19.31 -1.23
C ASN A 153 -2.02 -19.05 -1.80
N ASP A 154 -2.15 -18.03 -2.65
CA ASP A 154 -3.40 -17.52 -3.21
C ASP A 154 -4.38 -16.98 -2.14
N TRP A 155 -3.86 -16.64 -0.96
CA TRP A 155 -4.64 -16.01 0.10
C TRP A 155 -5.08 -14.60 -0.30
N ILE A 156 -6.33 -14.23 0.03
CA ILE A 156 -6.84 -12.87 -0.11
C ILE A 156 -7.11 -12.33 1.29
N SER A 157 -6.44 -11.24 1.65
CA SER A 157 -6.66 -10.54 2.92
C SER A 157 -8.10 -10.05 3.02
N PRO A 158 -8.88 -10.46 4.05
CA PRO A 158 -10.24 -9.97 4.24
C PRO A 158 -10.35 -8.46 4.47
N ARG A 159 -9.40 -7.86 5.20
CA ARG A 159 -9.38 -6.42 5.49
C ARG A 159 -8.82 -5.60 4.33
N LEU A 160 -7.76 -6.09 3.68
CA LEU A 160 -7.01 -5.31 2.69
C LEU A 160 -7.46 -5.60 1.25
N GLY A 161 -8.14 -6.72 1.01
CA GLY A 161 -8.52 -7.19 -0.32
C GLY A 161 -7.32 -7.57 -1.21
N MET A 162 -6.10 -7.53 -0.68
CA MET A 162 -4.88 -7.86 -1.44
C MET A 162 -4.68 -9.37 -1.50
N ARG A 163 -4.11 -9.84 -2.59
CA ARG A 163 -3.85 -11.26 -2.85
C ARG A 163 -2.37 -11.59 -2.78
N PHE A 164 -2.04 -12.69 -2.13
CA PHE A 164 -0.68 -13.20 -1.94
C PHE A 164 -0.44 -14.35 -2.91
N ILE A 165 0.48 -14.17 -3.85
CA ILE A 165 0.97 -15.24 -4.73
C ILE A 165 2.38 -15.55 -4.34
N TRP A 166 2.57 -16.77 -3.82
CA TRP A 166 3.82 -17.18 -3.24
C TRP A 166 4.20 -18.56 -3.76
N ASP A 167 5.41 -18.62 -4.30
CA ASP A 167 6.13 -19.87 -4.48
C ASP A 167 7.44 -19.80 -3.68
N LYS A 168 8.12 -20.94 -3.53
CA LYS A 168 9.38 -21.01 -2.78
C LYS A 168 10.53 -20.20 -3.41
N SER A 169 10.29 -19.48 -4.51
CA SER A 169 11.26 -18.62 -5.19
C SER A 169 10.88 -17.13 -5.17
N SER A 170 9.60 -16.78 -5.04
CA SER A 170 9.15 -15.39 -5.04
C SER A 170 7.84 -15.17 -4.25
N LEU A 171 7.70 -13.95 -3.72
CA LEU A 171 6.43 -13.43 -3.23
C LEU A 171 5.98 -12.30 -4.15
N GLU A 172 4.75 -12.38 -4.63
CA GLU A 172 4.06 -11.33 -5.36
C GLU A 172 2.78 -10.95 -4.63
N LEU A 173 2.56 -9.65 -4.46
CA LEU A 173 1.35 -9.11 -3.86
C LEU A 173 0.56 -8.43 -4.97
N TYR A 174 -0.76 -8.58 -4.94
CA TYR A 174 -1.69 -7.97 -5.89
C TYR A 174 -2.73 -7.14 -5.14
N ARG A 175 -3.01 -5.95 -5.66
CA ARG A 175 -4.06 -5.06 -5.17
C ARG A 175 -5.45 -5.65 -5.44
N PRO A 176 -6.51 -5.13 -4.80
CA PRO A 176 -7.88 -5.59 -5.06
C PRO A 176 -8.34 -5.47 -6.52
N ASP A 177 -7.76 -4.54 -7.28
CA ASP A 177 -8.02 -4.35 -8.72
C ASP A 177 -7.26 -5.34 -9.63
N GLY A 178 -6.45 -6.23 -9.05
CA GLY A 178 -5.67 -7.23 -9.78
C GLY A 178 -4.31 -6.74 -10.26
N GLU A 179 -3.93 -5.48 -10.03
CA GLU A 179 -2.61 -4.96 -10.37
C GLU A 179 -1.55 -5.39 -9.35
N LYS A 180 -0.32 -5.61 -9.80
CA LYS A 180 0.78 -6.05 -8.93
C LYS A 180 1.24 -4.90 -8.02
N PHE A 181 1.71 -5.23 -6.82
CA PHE A 181 2.43 -4.30 -5.97
C PHE A 181 3.76 -3.93 -6.63
N LEU A 182 3.99 -2.63 -6.77
CA LEU A 182 5.17 -2.09 -7.44
C LEU A 182 6.03 -1.28 -6.48
N THR A 183 7.34 -1.31 -6.65
CA THR A 183 8.25 -0.34 -6.02
C THR A 183 7.97 1.06 -6.57
N THR A 184 8.40 2.10 -5.85
CA THR A 184 8.24 3.49 -6.30
C THR A 184 8.87 3.74 -7.67
N VAL A 185 10.00 3.08 -7.97
CA VAL A 185 10.69 3.20 -9.26
C VAL A 185 9.88 2.53 -10.38
N GLU A 186 9.26 1.37 -10.11
CA GLU A 186 8.38 0.69 -11.08
C GLU A 186 7.11 1.51 -11.35
N LEU A 187 6.50 2.10 -10.31
CA LEU A 187 5.35 3.01 -10.44
C LEU A 187 5.68 4.20 -11.36
N GLU A 188 6.80 4.89 -11.12
CA GLU A 188 7.23 6.01 -11.96
C GLU A 188 7.53 5.57 -13.40
N SER A 189 8.13 4.39 -13.58
CA SER A 189 8.37 3.81 -14.91
C SER A 189 7.06 3.57 -15.66
N GLN A 190 6.06 2.98 -15.01
CA GLN A 190 4.73 2.75 -15.58
C GLN A 190 4.04 4.06 -15.96
N MET A 191 3.99 5.03 -15.04
CA MET A 191 3.39 6.36 -15.31
C MET A 191 4.06 7.07 -16.49
N ARG A 192 5.41 7.01 -16.59
CA ARG A 192 6.14 7.57 -17.74
C ARG A 192 5.80 6.88 -19.05
N GLN A 193 5.64 5.55 -19.03
CA GLN A 193 5.28 4.81 -20.23
C GLN A 193 3.86 5.15 -20.69
N GLU A 194 2.91 5.23 -19.76
CA GLU A 194 1.52 5.61 -20.04
C GLU A 194 1.44 7.03 -20.59
N LYS A 195 2.12 7.99 -19.96
CA LYS A 195 2.18 9.37 -20.46
C LYS A 195 2.73 9.46 -21.89
N LYS A 196 3.81 8.71 -22.19
CA LYS A 196 4.37 8.64 -23.55
C LYS A 196 3.40 8.02 -24.55
N ARG A 197 2.60 7.02 -24.14
CA ARG A 197 1.57 6.41 -24.99
C ARG A 197 0.44 7.40 -25.28
N ALA A 198 -0.08 8.05 -24.25
CA ALA A 198 -1.12 9.08 -24.37
C ALA A 198 -0.67 10.24 -25.28
N ASP A 199 0.56 10.73 -25.13
CA ASP A 199 1.11 11.79 -25.98
C ASP A 199 1.24 11.37 -27.45
N LYS A 200 1.63 10.11 -27.70
CA LYS A 200 1.72 9.56 -29.06
C LYS A 200 0.34 9.43 -29.69
N GLU A 201 -0.64 8.97 -28.93
CA GLU A 201 -2.02 8.82 -29.38
C GLU A 201 -2.66 10.18 -29.70
N LYS A 202 -2.50 11.16 -28.81
CA LYS A 202 -2.96 12.55 -29.06
C LYS A 202 -2.35 13.13 -30.34
N LYS A 203 -1.05 12.95 -30.56
CA LYS A 203 -0.38 13.38 -31.80
C LYS A 203 -0.90 12.66 -33.05
N ARG A 204 -1.34 11.41 -32.93
CA ARG A 204 -1.95 10.67 -34.05
C ARG A 204 -3.34 11.21 -34.35
N ALA A 205 -4.17 11.37 -33.34
CA ALA A 205 -5.50 11.96 -33.46
C ALA A 205 -5.46 13.37 -34.07
N ASP A 206 -4.52 14.22 -33.63
CA ASP A 206 -4.34 15.57 -34.19
C ASP A 206 -3.92 15.55 -35.67
N LYS A 207 -3.05 14.59 -36.06
CA LYS A 207 -2.62 14.43 -37.45
C LYS A 207 -3.77 13.94 -38.33
N GLU A 208 -4.57 13.01 -37.82
CA GLU A 208 -5.72 12.46 -38.52
C GLU A 208 -6.81 13.51 -38.70
N LYS A 209 -7.14 14.27 -37.65
CA LYS A 209 -8.07 15.41 -37.74
C LYS A 209 -7.61 16.43 -38.79
N LYS A 210 -6.32 16.79 -38.80
CA LYS A 210 -5.76 17.68 -39.83
C LYS A 210 -5.82 17.11 -41.24
N ARG A 211 -5.79 15.78 -41.42
CA ARG A 211 -5.96 15.13 -42.73
C ARG A 211 -7.41 15.16 -43.16
N ALA A 212 -8.34 14.78 -42.27
CA ALA A 212 -9.77 14.85 -42.51
C ALA A 212 -10.23 16.28 -42.88
N ASP A 213 -9.76 17.30 -42.14
CA ASP A 213 -10.07 18.70 -42.45
C ASP A 213 -9.54 19.14 -43.83
N LYS A 214 -8.37 18.62 -44.25
CA LYS A 214 -7.79 18.91 -45.57
C LYS A 214 -8.54 18.20 -46.69
N GLU A 215 -8.94 16.95 -46.48
CA GLU A 215 -9.72 16.18 -47.45
C GLU A 215 -11.10 16.77 -47.62
N LYS A 216 -11.78 17.14 -46.53
CA LYS A 216 -13.06 17.85 -46.58
C LYS A 216 -12.96 19.15 -47.39
N LYS A 217 -11.98 20.01 -47.09
CA LYS A 217 -11.74 21.24 -47.88
C LYS A 217 -11.45 20.99 -49.36
N ARG A 218 -10.81 19.86 -49.69
CA ARG A 218 -10.57 19.48 -51.09
C ARG A 218 -11.84 18.99 -51.77
N ALA A 219 -12.63 18.17 -51.09
CA ALA A 219 -13.93 17.71 -51.57
C ALA A 219 -14.88 18.89 -51.81
N ASP A 220 -14.99 19.80 -50.84
CA ASP A 220 -15.80 21.02 -50.95
C ASP A 220 -15.39 21.86 -52.18
N ARG A 221 -14.08 22.11 -52.36
CA ARG A 221 -13.57 22.86 -53.52
C ARG A 221 -13.77 22.15 -54.86
N LEU A 222 -13.75 20.82 -54.88
CA LEU A 222 -14.03 20.04 -56.09
C LEU A 222 -15.52 20.11 -56.44
N ALA A 223 -16.40 20.00 -55.44
CA ALA A 223 -17.84 20.15 -55.61
C ALA A 223 -18.19 21.54 -56.18
N GLU A 224 -17.64 22.62 -55.59
CA GLU A 224 -17.83 24.00 -56.12
C GLU A 224 -17.39 24.15 -57.59
N ARG A 225 -16.29 23.49 -57.98
CA ARG A 225 -15.82 23.53 -59.38
C ARG A 225 -16.70 22.74 -60.33
N LEU A 226 -17.23 21.60 -59.89
CA LEU A 226 -18.15 20.78 -60.69
C LEU A 226 -19.47 21.51 -60.92
N GLU A 227 -20.02 22.14 -59.88
CA GLU A 227 -21.20 23.01 -60.00
C GLU A 227 -20.96 24.16 -60.98
N ALA A 228 -19.82 24.85 -60.90
CA ALA A 228 -19.47 25.94 -61.81
C ALA A 228 -19.32 25.49 -63.29
N LEU A 229 -19.03 24.20 -63.53
CA LEU A 229 -18.94 23.60 -64.85
C LEU A 229 -20.27 23.01 -65.35
N GLY A 230 -21.35 23.10 -64.56
CA GLY A 230 -22.67 22.57 -64.91
C GLY A 230 -22.76 21.04 -64.88
N LEU A 231 -21.82 20.37 -64.21
CA LEU A 231 -21.81 18.92 -64.01
C LEU A 231 -22.37 18.62 -62.62
N THR A 232 -23.65 18.24 -62.54
CA THR A 232 -24.22 17.69 -61.31
C THR A 232 -23.70 16.27 -61.10
N LEU A 233 -23.19 15.99 -59.90
CA LEU A 233 -23.04 14.62 -59.43
C LEU A 233 -24.47 14.08 -59.22
N GLU A 234 -25.00 13.37 -60.22
CA GLU A 234 -26.18 12.53 -59.99
C GLU A 234 -25.77 11.41 -59.03
N GLU A 235 -26.37 11.40 -57.85
CA GLU A 235 -26.28 10.28 -56.91
C GLU A 235 -27.16 9.14 -57.46
N GLU A 236 -26.55 7.99 -57.77
CA GLU A 236 -27.24 6.67 -57.86
C GLU A 236 -27.41 6.05 -56.47
#